data_AF-A0A845DAA0-F1
#
_entry.id   AF-A0A845DAA0-F1
#
_cell.length_a   1.000
_cell.length_b   1.000
_cell.length_c   1.000
_cell.angle_alpha   90.00
_cell.angle_beta   90.00
_cell.angle_gamma   90.00
#
_symmetry.space_group_name_H-M   'P 1'
#
loop_
_entity.id
_entity.type
_entity.pdbx_description
1 polymer ?
#
loop_
_entity_poly.entity_id
_entity_poly.type
_entity_poly.pdbx_seq_one_letter_code
_entity_poly.pdbx_strand_id
1 'polypeptide(L)' 'MKQGSIYQKPFSDWHKKKAVINRRDRVHFNEREIWWTSVGVNVGYEIDGKGEYFARPVLVLKKVSTEKFIGLQITS' A
#
# COMPACT_ATOMS: atom_id res chain seq x y z
N MET A 1 29.13 15.77 -9.74
CA MET A 1 28.02 14.79 -9.64
C MET A 1 27.77 14.53 -8.17
N LYS A 2 26.61 14.92 -7.60
CA LYS A 2 26.31 14.64 -6.19
C LYS A 2 25.95 13.16 -6.07
N GLN A 3 26.70 12.43 -5.25
CA GLN A 3 26.38 11.05 -4.89
C GLN A 3 24.98 11.05 -4.25
N GLY A 4 23.98 10.52 -4.95
CA GLY A 4 22.64 10.34 -4.38
C GLY A 4 22.74 9.34 -3.22
N SER A 5 22.25 9.72 -2.04
CA SER A 5 22.18 8.80 -0.91
C SER A 5 21.33 7.59 -1.29
N ILE A 6 21.82 6.38 -1.03
CA ILE A 6 21.07 5.15 -1.25
C ILE A 6 19.87 5.16 -0.30
N TYR A 7 18.66 5.18 -0.84
CA TYR A 7 17.44 5.03 -0.06
C TYR A 7 17.42 3.63 0.56
N GLN A 8 17.46 3.57 1.90
CA GLN A 8 17.28 2.31 2.63
C GLN A 8 15.79 2.07 2.87
N LYS A 9 15.28 0.97 2.30
CA LYS A 9 13.89 0.56 2.44
C LYS A 9 13.59 0.11 3.88
N PRO A 10 12.59 0.69 4.57
CA PRO A 10 12.30 0.41 5.98
C PRO A 10 11.45 -0.86 6.15
N PHE A 11 11.97 -2.01 5.70
CA PHE A 11 11.26 -3.30 5.75
C PHE A 11 10.87 -3.72 7.17
N SER A 12 11.74 -3.49 8.15
CA SER A 12 11.49 -3.84 9.55
C SER A 12 10.31 -3.07 10.15
N ASP A 13 10.17 -1.79 9.79
CA ASP A 13 9.06 -0.96 10.28
C ASP A 13 7.74 -1.37 9.63
N TRP A 14 7.77 -1.67 8.33
CA TRP A 14 6.61 -2.25 7.65
C TRP A 14 6.18 -3.57 8.30
N HIS A 15 7.12 -4.46 8.63
CA HIS A 15 6.80 -5.73 9.28
C HIS A 15 6.12 -5.54 10.64
N LYS A 16 6.59 -4.60 11.46
CA LYS A 16 5.92 -4.28 12.74
C LYS A 16 4.52 -3.74 12.50
N LYS A 17 4.36 -2.82 11.55
CA LYS A 17 3.06 -2.18 11.26
C LYS A 17 2.05 -3.16 10.65
N LYS A 18 2.47 -4.06 9.75
CA LYS A 18 1.57 -5.04 9.11
C LYS A 18 0.87 -5.93 10.14
N ALA A 19 1.59 -6.33 11.21
CA ALA A 19 1.04 -7.18 12.27
C ALA A 19 -0.11 -6.49 13.02
N VAL A 20 -0.03 -5.16 13.19
CA VAL A 20 -1.08 -4.35 13.81
C VAL A 20 -2.27 -4.19 12.85
N ILE A 21 -2.01 -3.85 11.58
CA ILE A 21 -3.05 -3.60 10.56
C ILE A 21 -3.84 -4.87 10.23
N ASN A 22 -3.23 -6.05 10.33
CA ASN A 22 -3.87 -7.34 10.05
C ASN A 22 -5.09 -7.64 10.95
N ARG A 23 -5.27 -6.92 12.05
CA ARG A 23 -6.36 -7.15 13.03
C ARG A 23 -7.61 -6.30 12.77
N ARG A 24 -7.74 -5.67 11.60
CA ARG A 24 -8.84 -4.73 11.30
C ARG A 24 -10.13 -5.43 10.88
N ASP A 25 -11.24 -4.72 11.09
CA ASP A 25 -12.58 -5.13 10.69
C ASP A 25 -12.74 -5.18 9.17
N ARG A 26 -13.75 -5.95 8.73
CA ARG A 26 -14.17 -6.00 7.33
C ARG A 26 -14.66 -4.62 6.87
N VAL A 27 -14.25 -4.24 5.66
CA VAL A 27 -14.70 -3.02 4.99
C VAL A 27 -15.44 -3.35 3.71
N HIS A 28 -16.42 -2.52 3.34
CA HIS A 28 -17.12 -2.62 2.07
C HIS A 28 -16.51 -1.63 1.08
N PHE A 29 -16.19 -2.11 -0.12
CA PHE A 29 -15.67 -1.32 -1.23
C PHE A 29 -16.40 -1.68 -2.54
N ASN A 30 -16.40 -0.75 -3.48
CA ASN A 30 -16.96 -0.91 -4.82
C ASN A 30 -15.94 -0.56 -5.91
N GLU A 31 -16.19 -1.06 -7.12
CA GLU A 31 -15.41 -0.67 -8.30
C GLU A 31 -15.51 0.84 -8.53
N ARG A 32 -14.41 1.42 -9.04
CA ARG A 32 -14.23 2.86 -9.30
C ARG A 32 -14.07 3.74 -8.06
N GLU A 33 -14.11 3.16 -6.85
CA GLU A 33 -13.73 3.87 -5.64
C GLU A 33 -12.21 3.95 -5.49
N ILE A 34 -11.72 5.01 -4.84
CA ILE A 34 -10.33 5.14 -4.43
C ILE A 34 -10.23 4.86 -2.94
N TRP A 35 -9.39 3.89 -2.59
CA TRP A 35 -9.15 3.50 -1.20
C TRP A 35 -7.70 3.76 -0.81
N TRP A 36 -7.50 4.26 0.40
CA TRP A 36 -6.18 4.29 1.01
C TRP A 36 -5.84 2.89 1.54
N THR A 37 -4.92 2.22 0.85
CA THR A 37 -4.53 0.85 1.16
C THR A 37 -3.11 0.83 1.67
N SER A 38 -2.84 0.02 2.69
CA SER A 38 -1.48 -0.25 3.18
C SER A 38 -0.77 -1.20 2.22
N VAL A 39 -0.17 -0.64 1.16
CA VAL A 39 0.59 -1.39 0.15
C VAL A 39 1.97 -1.84 0.66
N GLY A 40 2.48 -1.22 1.72
CA GLY A 40 3.72 -1.62 2.37
C GLY A 40 4.99 -1.10 1.68
N VAL A 41 6.13 -1.69 2.06
CA VAL A 41 7.44 -1.46 1.42
C VAL A 41 7.69 -2.61 0.45
N ASN A 42 7.83 -2.28 -0.82
CA ASN A 42 7.93 -3.21 -1.94
C ASN A 42 9.39 -3.43 -2.38
N VAL A 43 9.61 -4.32 -3.34
CA VAL A 43 10.94 -4.72 -3.80
C VAL A 43 11.43 -3.90 -4.99
N GLY A 44 12.74 -3.75 -5.14
CA GLY A 44 13.35 -3.06 -6.28
C GLY A 44 12.78 -1.66 -6.49
N TYR A 45 12.29 -1.41 -7.71
CA TYR A 45 11.74 -0.13 -8.15
C TYR A 45 10.21 -0.04 -8.03
N GLU A 46 9.56 -1.02 -7.41
CA GLU A 46 8.13 -0.94 -7.12
C GLU A 46 7.85 0.20 -6.15
N ILE A 47 6.69 0.82 -6.35
CA ILE A 47 6.28 1.99 -5.59
C ILE A 47 5.96 1.58 -4.15
N ASP A 48 6.72 2.12 -3.18
CA ASP A 48 6.47 1.92 -1.75
C ASP A 48 5.34 2.81 -1.25
N GLY A 49 4.54 2.30 -0.31
CA GLY A 49 3.61 3.11 0.46
C GLY A 49 4.31 4.12 1.38
N LYS A 50 3.57 5.16 1.77
CA LYS A 50 4.12 6.30 2.53
C LYS A 50 3.35 6.52 3.84
N GLY A 51 3.97 7.30 4.73
CA GLY A 51 3.41 7.67 6.03
C GLY A 51 3.33 6.50 7.01
N GLU A 52 2.65 6.75 8.12
CA GLU A 52 2.56 5.81 9.26
C GLU A 52 1.98 4.44 8.88
N TYR A 53 1.07 4.41 7.90
CA TYR A 53 0.38 3.21 7.46
C TYR A 53 0.99 2.56 6.23
N PHE A 54 2.12 3.07 5.71
CA PHE A 54 2.72 2.63 4.46
C PHE A 54 1.66 2.54 3.34
N ALA A 55 0.88 3.60 3.20
CA ALA A 55 -0.35 3.57 2.44
C ALA A 55 -0.28 4.40 1.16
N ARG A 56 -1.13 4.05 0.20
CA ARG A 56 -1.36 4.79 -1.05
C ARG A 56 -2.82 4.76 -1.46
N PRO A 57 -3.27 5.79 -2.19
CA PRO A 57 -4.52 5.69 -2.91
C PRO A 57 -4.42 4.59 -3.97
N VAL A 58 -5.42 3.72 -4.00
CA VAL A 58 -5.58 2.64 -4.97
C VAL A 58 -6.99 2.73 -5.54
N LEU A 59 -7.08 2.83 -6.87
CA LEU A 59 -8.33 2.74 -7.59
C LEU A 59 -8.77 1.28 -7.66
N VAL A 60 -9.97 0.97 -7.17
CA VAL A 60 -10.56 -0.36 -7.30
C VAL A 60 -11.02 -0.55 -8.75
N LEU A 61 -10.31 -1.37 -9.52
CA LEU A 61 -10.65 -1.64 -10.92
C LEU A 61 -11.71 -2.72 -11.05
N LYS A 62 -11.59 -3.79 -10.26
CA LYS A 62 -12.49 -4.94 -10.31
C LYS A 62 -12.67 -5.57 -8.94
N LYS A 63 -13.93 -5.79 -8.54
CA LYS A 63 -14.27 -6.53 -7.33
C LYS A 63 -14.21 -8.03 -7.60
N VAL A 64 -13.35 -8.74 -6.87
CA VAL A 64 -13.17 -10.21 -7.02
C VAL A 64 -14.01 -10.96 -5.99
N SER A 65 -14.18 -10.39 -4.80
CA SER A 65 -15.08 -10.90 -3.76
C SER A 65 -15.54 -9.76 -2.84
N THR A 66 -16.25 -10.11 -1.75
CA THR A 66 -16.55 -9.17 -0.67
C THR A 66 -15.32 -8.61 0.04
N GLU A 67 -14.15 -9.25 -0.10
CA GLU A 67 -12.92 -8.92 0.63
C GLU A 67 -11.71 -8.64 -0.27
N LYS A 68 -11.80 -8.96 -1.57
CA LYS A 68 -10.67 -8.86 -2.51
C LYS A 68 -11.04 -8.04 -3.73
N PHE A 69 -10.09 -7.26 -4.21
CA PHE A 69 -10.19 -6.54 -5.47
C PHE A 69 -8.86 -6.51 -6.21
N ILE A 70 -8.95 -6.27 -7.52
CA ILE A 70 -7.82 -5.85 -8.34
C ILE A 70 -7.82 -4.32 -8.34
N GLY A 71 -6.69 -3.73 -7.98
CA GLY A 71 -6.58 -2.28 -7.87
C GLY A 71 -5.32 -1.73 -8.52
N LEU A 72 -5.42 -0.50 -9.00
CA LEU A 72 -4.30 0.26 -9.56
C LEU A 72 -3.81 1.27 -8.53
N GLN A 73 -2.55 1.15 -8.12
CA GLN A 73 -1.91 2.19 -7.32
C GLN A 73 -1.87 3.48 -8.14
N ILE A 74 -2.42 4.55 -7.59
CA ILE A 74 -2.32 5.87 -8.18
C ILE A 74 -1.35 6.71 -7.35
N THR A 75 -0.59 7.55 -8.03
CA THR A 75 0.37 8.45 -7.41
C THR A 75 0.27 9.78 -8.14
N SER A 76 0.45 10.88 -7.40
CA SER A 76 0.97 12.11 -7.99
C SER A 76 2.49 12.04 -8.06
#